data_AF-A0A7Z9PRE4-F1
#
_entry.id   AF-A0A7Z9PRE4-F1
#
_cell.length_a   1.000
_cell.length_b   1.000
_cell.length_c   1.000
_cell.angle_alpha   90.00
_cell.angle_beta   90.00
_cell.angle_gamma   90.00
#
_symmetry.space_group_name_H-M   'P 1'
#
loop_
_entity.id
_entity.type
_entity.pdbx_description
1 polymer ?
#
loop_
_entity_poly.entity_id
_entity_poly.type
_entity_poly.pdbx_seq_one_letter_code
_entity_poly.pdbx_strand_id
1 'polypeptide(L)'
;MLDGIRGLSILLVLARHAARAMHFDVEYQPTFPVGGWDGIVFFLNGWAGVDLFFILSGFLITFILLKRKREKALSFKRYLLKRFLRIAPSYYFVLFMVALGLLPFYQRPVQDWWFRVAYHVAFLQDYLPANFVVAFWSLGVEEKFYLLMPFLMMALFRLSNPRQGLVLILSLICIPPMLRLWGFYQWQAQLNHTTYFFWLRSPFHMSVDSLLSGVLVAYLCNFKEELGWPARPNVQKGLYWSGLVGSTLLLGSTVLVKDLTPLSVAFTPNALAFCFSLFVMGAVLLRDPPSRDL
;
A
#
# COMPACT_ATOMS: atom_id res chain seq x y z
N MET A 1 -8.05 17.22 -3.05
CA MET A 1 -6.63 16.82 -3.18
C MET A 1 -6.42 15.34 -2.88
N LEU A 2 -6.61 14.86 -1.64
CA LEU A 2 -6.41 13.43 -1.32
C LEU A 2 -7.27 12.49 -2.17
N ASP A 3 -8.51 12.87 -2.47
CA ASP A 3 -9.36 12.09 -3.39
C ASP A 3 -8.87 12.12 -4.84
N GLY A 4 -8.16 13.17 -5.24
CA GLY A 4 -7.47 13.23 -6.54
C GLY A 4 -6.27 12.28 -6.60
N ILE A 5 -5.49 12.18 -5.52
CA ILE A 5 -4.38 11.21 -5.41
C ILE A 5 -4.93 9.77 -5.37
N ARG A 6 -6.10 9.56 -4.75
CA ARG A 6 -6.81 8.27 -4.83
C ARG A 6 -7.26 7.96 -6.26
N GLY A 7 -7.82 8.94 -6.96
CA GLY A 7 -8.15 8.81 -8.38
C GLY A 7 -6.93 8.38 -9.19
N LEU A 8 -5.78 9.03 -8.98
CA LEU A 8 -4.51 8.64 -9.60
C LEU A 8 -4.10 7.20 -9.28
N SER A 9 -4.22 6.77 -8.01
CA SER A 9 -3.91 5.39 -7.62
C SER A 9 -4.79 4.36 -8.35
N ILE A 10 -6.07 4.67 -8.55
CA ILE A 10 -7.01 3.82 -9.29
C ILE A 10 -6.65 3.79 -10.77
N LEU A 11 -6.32 4.95 -11.37
CA LEU A 11 -5.91 5.04 -12.76
C LEU A 11 -4.65 4.23 -13.05
N LEU A 12 -3.66 4.24 -12.16
CA LEU A 12 -2.47 3.39 -12.29
C LEU A 12 -2.84 1.91 -12.33
N VAL A 13 -3.72 1.45 -11.42
CA VAL A 13 -4.17 0.06 -11.39
C VAL A 13 -4.93 -0.30 -12.66
N LEU A 14 -5.82 0.57 -13.13
CA LEU A 14 -6.56 0.36 -14.37
C LEU A 14 -5.62 0.31 -15.58
N ALA A 15 -4.61 1.17 -15.63
CA ALA A 15 -3.65 1.18 -16.71
C ALA A 15 -2.83 -0.13 -16.77
N ARG A 16 -2.44 -0.69 -15.61
CA ARG A 16 -1.83 -2.03 -15.55
C ARG A 16 -2.75 -3.12 -16.11
N HIS A 17 -4.03 -3.09 -15.74
CA HIS A 17 -4.97 -4.09 -16.21
C HIS A 17 -5.24 -3.95 -17.72
N ALA A 18 -5.32 -2.72 -18.22
CA ALA A 18 -5.43 -2.43 -19.64
C ALA A 18 -4.20 -2.92 -20.42
N ALA A 19 -2.99 -2.65 -19.91
CA ALA A 19 -1.75 -3.12 -20.54
C ALA A 19 -1.68 -4.66 -20.60
N ARG A 20 -2.09 -5.33 -19.51
CA ARG A 20 -2.18 -6.80 -19.48
C ARG A 20 -3.24 -7.36 -20.42
N ALA A 21 -4.39 -6.69 -20.55
CA ALA A 21 -5.44 -7.07 -21.49
C ALA A 21 -5.00 -6.94 -22.96
N MET A 22 -4.07 -6.03 -23.23
CA MET A 22 -3.41 -5.87 -24.54
C MET A 22 -2.19 -6.79 -24.71
N HIS A 23 -2.00 -7.77 -23.82
CA HIS A 23 -0.92 -8.77 -23.86
C HIS A 23 0.52 -8.23 -23.76
N PHE A 24 0.72 -6.99 -23.30
CA PHE A 24 2.05 -6.40 -23.10
C PHE A 24 2.89 -7.03 -21.98
N ASP A 25 2.41 -8.06 -21.27
CA ASP A 25 3.15 -8.69 -20.17
C ASP A 25 3.82 -10.03 -20.53
N VAL A 26 3.35 -10.72 -21.58
CA VAL A 26 3.72 -12.14 -21.82
C VAL A 26 5.01 -12.28 -22.64
N GLU A 27 5.33 -11.28 -23.46
CA GLU A 27 6.49 -11.29 -24.37
C GLU A 27 7.32 -10.01 -24.32
N TYR A 28 6.96 -9.08 -23.44
CA TYR A 28 7.60 -7.76 -23.41
C TYR A 28 9.02 -7.84 -22.83
N GLN A 29 9.99 -7.65 -23.72
CA GLN A 29 11.40 -7.48 -23.40
C GLN A 29 11.73 -5.98 -23.44
N PRO A 30 11.93 -5.32 -22.29
CA PRO A 30 12.25 -3.91 -22.28
C PRO A 30 13.54 -3.64 -23.05
N THR A 31 13.48 -2.72 -24.01
CA THR A 31 14.60 -2.38 -24.90
C THR A 31 15.68 -1.54 -24.21
N PHE A 32 15.35 -0.89 -23.10
CA PHE A 32 16.29 -0.06 -22.34
C PHE A 32 16.57 -0.59 -20.92
N PRO A 33 17.86 -0.67 -20.51
CA PRO A 33 18.22 -0.95 -19.12
C PRO A 33 17.91 0.24 -18.19
N VAL A 34 18.15 0.05 -16.88
CA VAL A 34 17.97 1.05 -15.82
C VAL A 34 18.44 2.44 -16.28
N GLY A 35 17.51 3.39 -16.41
CA GLY A 35 17.79 4.77 -16.85
C GLY A 35 17.22 5.14 -18.23
N GLY A 36 16.79 4.17 -19.04
CA GLY A 36 16.01 4.45 -20.25
C GLY A 36 14.49 4.52 -19.98
N TRP A 37 13.78 5.22 -20.85
CA TRP A 37 12.34 5.45 -20.74
C TRP A 37 11.60 4.64 -21.79
N ASP A 38 10.76 3.72 -21.34
CA ASP A 38 9.74 3.11 -22.17
C ASP A 38 8.37 3.37 -21.54
N GLY A 39 7.49 4.06 -22.28
CA GLY A 39 6.14 4.41 -21.82
C GLY A 39 5.34 3.19 -21.42
N ILE A 40 5.60 2.02 -22.02
CA ILE A 40 4.88 0.80 -21.64
C ILE A 40 5.29 0.31 -20.24
N VAL A 41 6.56 0.46 -19.84
CA VAL A 41 7.04 0.06 -18.49
C VAL A 41 6.30 0.81 -17.40
N PHE A 42 5.99 2.09 -17.65
CA PHE A 42 5.16 2.88 -16.74
C PHE A 42 3.79 2.25 -16.51
N PHE A 43 3.12 1.81 -17.58
CA PHE A 43 1.82 1.15 -17.48
C PHE A 43 1.94 -0.25 -16.87
N LEU A 44 3.02 -1.00 -17.18
CA LEU A 44 3.31 -2.27 -16.55
C LEU A 44 3.58 -2.12 -15.05
N ASN A 45 4.06 -0.97 -14.59
CA ASN A 45 4.26 -0.70 -13.17
C ASN A 45 3.04 -0.10 -12.47
N GLY A 46 1.90 0.01 -13.16
CA GLY A 46 0.65 0.52 -12.59
C GLY A 46 0.12 -0.26 -11.38
N TRP A 47 0.63 -1.48 -11.11
CA TRP A 47 0.36 -2.22 -9.87
C TRP A 47 0.77 -1.43 -8.61
N ALA A 48 1.76 -0.55 -8.72
CA ALA A 48 2.20 0.38 -7.68
C ALA A 48 1.09 1.34 -7.20
N GLY A 49 0.02 1.51 -7.98
CA GLY A 49 -1.16 2.23 -7.54
C GLY A 49 -1.75 1.67 -6.24
N VAL A 50 -1.63 0.36 -6.01
CA VAL A 50 -2.07 -0.27 -4.74
C VAL A 50 -1.22 0.21 -3.55
N ASP A 51 0.09 0.40 -3.72
CA ASP A 51 0.97 0.93 -2.66
C ASP A 51 0.62 2.37 -2.31
N LEU A 52 0.38 3.21 -3.33
CA LEU A 52 -0.09 4.57 -3.13
C LEU A 52 -1.43 4.59 -2.39
N PHE A 53 -2.35 3.68 -2.75
CA PHE A 53 -3.63 3.53 -2.06
C PHE A 53 -3.44 3.12 -0.58
N PHE A 54 -2.57 2.16 -0.29
CA PHE A 54 -2.21 1.75 1.06
C PHE A 54 -1.64 2.90 1.89
N ILE A 55 -0.73 3.69 1.34
CA ILE A 55 -0.18 4.87 2.02
C ILE A 55 -1.30 5.87 2.35
N LEU A 56 -2.21 6.14 1.42
CA LEU A 56 -3.35 7.04 1.65
C LEU A 56 -4.33 6.48 2.69
N SER A 57 -4.57 5.17 2.70
CA SER A 57 -5.41 4.51 3.71
C SER A 57 -4.78 4.60 5.10
N GLY A 58 -3.51 4.25 5.23
CA GLY A 58 -2.74 4.37 6.47
C GLY A 58 -2.71 5.82 6.99
N PHE A 59 -2.46 6.77 6.10
CA PHE A 59 -2.49 8.20 6.41
C PHE A 59 -3.85 8.65 6.93
N LEU A 60 -4.93 8.43 6.17
CA LEU A 60 -6.25 8.95 6.52
C LEU A 60 -6.75 8.35 7.83
N ILE A 61 -6.54 7.04 8.04
CA ILE A 61 -7.01 6.37 9.25
C ILE A 61 -6.27 6.91 10.46
N THR A 62 -4.94 6.99 10.39
CA THR A 62 -4.12 7.52 11.47
C THR A 62 -4.48 8.97 11.78
N PHE A 63 -4.60 9.81 10.77
CA PHE A 63 -4.97 11.22 10.90
C PHE A 63 -6.32 11.39 11.61
N ILE A 64 -7.35 10.63 11.20
CA ILE A 64 -8.67 10.69 11.84
C ILE A 64 -8.61 10.21 13.30
N LEU A 65 -7.84 9.15 13.60
CA LEU A 65 -7.73 8.59 14.95
C LEU A 65 -6.97 9.54 15.89
N LEU A 66 -5.89 10.15 15.41
CA LEU A 66 -5.13 11.18 16.14
C LEU A 66 -6.00 12.40 16.43
N LYS A 67 -6.74 12.90 15.43
CA LYS A 67 -7.68 14.01 15.60
C LYS A 67 -8.78 13.67 16.61
N ARG A 68 -9.39 12.48 16.50
CA ARG A 68 -10.45 12.05 17.42
C ARG A 68 -9.99 11.90 18.85
N LYS A 69 -8.76 11.43 19.12
CA LYS A 69 -8.23 11.36 20.49
C LYS A 69 -8.24 12.73 21.16
N ARG A 70 -7.93 13.79 20.42
CA ARG A 70 -7.95 15.18 20.93
C ARG A 70 -9.37 15.65 21.26
N GLU A 71 -10.38 15.14 20.54
CA GLU A 71 -11.76 15.62 20.62
C GLU A 71 -12.66 14.79 21.55
N LYS A 72 -12.54 13.44 21.57
CA LYS A 72 -13.41 12.50 22.33
C LYS A 72 -12.74 11.13 22.57
N ALA A 73 -13.33 10.31 23.45
CA ALA A 73 -12.94 8.90 23.63
C ALA A 73 -13.20 8.05 22.35
N LEU A 74 -12.24 7.19 22.00
CA LEU A 74 -12.31 6.30 20.84
C LEU A 74 -13.13 5.05 21.16
N SER A 75 -14.26 4.86 20.47
CA SER A 75 -15.01 3.60 20.52
C SER A 75 -14.52 2.64 19.43
N PHE A 76 -13.80 1.58 19.82
CA PHE A 76 -13.27 0.58 18.89
C PHE A 76 -14.37 -0.16 18.14
N LYS A 77 -15.44 -0.54 18.83
CA LYS A 77 -16.60 -1.20 18.20
C LYS A 77 -17.21 -0.34 17.09
N ARG A 78 -17.43 0.96 17.35
CA ARG A 78 -17.98 1.88 16.35
C ARG A 78 -17.00 2.12 15.20
N TYR A 79 -15.70 2.15 15.48
CA TYR A 79 -14.67 2.27 14.45
C TYR A 79 -14.67 1.04 13.53
N LEU A 80 -14.56 -0.18 14.08
CA LEU A 80 -14.53 -1.41 13.31
C LEU A 80 -15.79 -1.60 12.49
N LEU A 81 -16.98 -1.37 13.07
CA LEU A 81 -18.24 -1.51 12.36
C LEU A 81 -18.33 -0.54 11.16
N LYS A 82 -17.95 0.73 11.33
CA LYS A 82 -17.96 1.70 10.24
C LYS A 82 -17.00 1.35 9.11
N ARG A 83 -15.86 0.72 9.43
CA ARG A 83 -14.86 0.31 8.44
C ARG A 83 -15.30 -0.95 7.71
N PHE A 84 -15.76 -1.96 8.43
CA PHE A 84 -16.29 -3.18 7.86
C PHE A 84 -17.48 -2.90 6.94
N LEU A 85 -18.48 -2.11 7.38
CA LEU A 85 -19.64 -1.75 6.56
C LEU A 85 -19.30 -0.88 5.34
N ARG A 86 -18.09 -0.31 5.26
CA ARG A 86 -17.63 0.43 4.09
C ARG A 86 -17.15 -0.50 2.98
N ILE A 87 -16.52 -1.62 3.32
CA ILE A 87 -15.90 -2.55 2.36
C ILE A 87 -16.78 -3.79 2.13
N ALA A 88 -17.33 -4.36 3.19
CA ALA A 88 -18.06 -5.62 3.16
C ALA A 88 -19.21 -5.67 2.14
N PRO A 89 -20.10 -4.65 2.00
CA PRO A 89 -21.24 -4.76 1.10
C PRO A 89 -20.84 -4.96 -0.37
N SER A 90 -19.92 -4.13 -0.87
CA SER A 90 -19.45 -4.24 -2.25
C SER A 90 -18.55 -5.46 -2.46
N TYR A 91 -17.71 -5.79 -1.48
CA TYR A 91 -16.86 -6.98 -1.50
C TYR A 91 -17.69 -8.26 -1.63
N TYR A 92 -18.65 -8.46 -0.72
CA TYR A 92 -19.49 -9.66 -0.70
C TYR A 92 -20.46 -9.70 -1.88
N PHE A 93 -20.95 -8.55 -2.37
CA PHE A 93 -21.77 -8.52 -3.57
C PHE A 93 -21.01 -9.05 -4.79
N VAL A 94 -19.79 -8.56 -5.04
CA VAL A 94 -18.97 -9.03 -6.16
C VAL A 94 -18.56 -10.50 -5.95
N LEU A 95 -18.17 -10.88 -4.73
CA LEU A 95 -17.86 -12.29 -4.42
C LEU A 95 -19.05 -13.21 -4.71
N PHE A 96 -20.26 -12.79 -4.35
CA PHE A 96 -21.49 -13.53 -4.63
C PHE A 96 -21.78 -13.64 -6.13
N MET A 97 -21.63 -12.57 -6.91
CA MET A 97 -21.76 -12.62 -8.38
C MET A 97 -20.75 -13.58 -9.01
N VAL A 98 -19.50 -13.59 -8.53
CA VAL A 98 -18.49 -14.54 -8.98
C VAL A 98 -18.83 -15.97 -8.57
N ALA A 99 -19.32 -16.18 -7.34
CA ALA A 99 -19.72 -17.49 -6.83
C ALA A 99 -20.88 -18.13 -7.63
N LEU A 100 -21.80 -17.30 -8.12
CA LEU A 100 -22.90 -17.71 -9.00
C LEU A 100 -22.50 -17.87 -10.48
N GLY A 101 -21.25 -17.54 -10.83
CA GLY A 101 -20.79 -17.60 -12.20
C GLY A 101 -21.32 -16.47 -13.10
N LEU A 102 -21.88 -15.39 -12.53
CA LEU A 102 -22.43 -14.28 -13.30
C LEU A 102 -21.34 -13.39 -13.94
N LEU A 103 -20.08 -13.63 -13.61
CA LEU A 103 -18.92 -12.91 -14.15
C LEU A 103 -17.96 -13.90 -14.84
N PRO A 104 -18.14 -14.19 -16.15
CA PRO A 104 -17.42 -15.25 -16.84
C PRO A 104 -15.89 -15.06 -16.87
N PHE A 105 -15.41 -13.81 -16.85
CA PHE A 105 -13.98 -13.49 -16.81
C PHE A 105 -13.25 -13.99 -15.55
N TYR A 106 -14.00 -14.23 -14.46
CA TYR A 106 -13.47 -14.76 -13.20
C TYR A 106 -13.69 -16.26 -13.04
N GLN A 107 -14.43 -16.89 -13.95
CA GLN A 107 -14.61 -18.33 -13.92
C GLN A 107 -13.33 -19.01 -14.39
N ARG A 108 -12.72 -19.80 -13.50
CA ARG A 108 -11.65 -20.73 -13.84
C ARG A 108 -12.08 -22.12 -13.39
N PRO A 109 -11.77 -23.19 -14.13
CA PRO A 109 -11.95 -24.55 -13.64
C PRO A 109 -10.95 -24.75 -12.50
N VAL A 110 -11.39 -24.55 -11.26
CA VAL A 110 -10.56 -24.70 -10.06
C VAL A 110 -11.12 -25.82 -9.21
N GLN A 111 -10.23 -26.73 -8.79
CA GLN A 111 -10.53 -27.69 -7.73
C GLN A 111 -10.89 -26.95 -6.43
N ASP A 112 -11.77 -27.55 -5.64
CA ASP A 112 -12.21 -27.07 -4.32
C ASP A 112 -12.85 -25.67 -4.30
N TRP A 113 -13.74 -25.39 -5.25
CA TRP A 113 -14.42 -24.10 -5.40
C TRP A 113 -14.98 -23.55 -4.07
N TRP A 114 -15.65 -24.39 -3.28
CA TRP A 114 -16.24 -23.97 -2.01
C TRP A 114 -15.22 -23.56 -0.95
N PHE A 115 -14.09 -24.28 -0.86
CA PHE A 115 -12.99 -23.88 0.02
C PHE A 115 -12.42 -22.53 -0.39
N ARG A 116 -12.39 -22.25 -1.70
CA ARG A 116 -11.89 -20.98 -2.25
C ARG A 116 -12.78 -19.79 -1.95
N VAL A 117 -14.09 -19.99 -2.09
CA VAL A 117 -15.08 -18.99 -1.66
C VAL A 117 -14.98 -18.77 -0.15
N ALA A 118 -14.87 -19.84 0.64
CA ALA A 118 -14.80 -19.75 2.10
C ALA A 118 -13.64 -18.89 2.60
N TYR A 119 -12.43 -19.05 2.05
CA TYR A 119 -11.31 -18.22 2.47
C TYR A 119 -11.42 -16.75 2.00
N HIS A 120 -12.11 -16.47 0.88
CA HIS A 120 -12.43 -15.08 0.51
C HIS A 120 -13.45 -14.48 1.47
N VAL A 121 -14.45 -15.25 1.91
CA VAL A 121 -15.42 -14.78 2.91
C VAL A 121 -14.73 -14.35 4.21
N ALA A 122 -13.67 -15.07 4.58
CA ALA A 122 -12.83 -14.80 5.74
C ALA A 122 -11.70 -13.78 5.52
N PHE A 123 -11.61 -13.14 4.34
CA PHE A 123 -10.53 -12.22 3.97
C PHE A 123 -9.12 -12.85 4.03
N LEU A 124 -8.94 -14.12 3.69
CA LEU A 124 -7.66 -14.86 3.76
C LEU A 124 -6.95 -15.02 2.40
N GLN A 125 -7.46 -14.42 1.33
CA GLN A 125 -6.92 -14.50 -0.03
C GLN A 125 -5.56 -13.81 -0.24
N ASP A 126 -5.04 -13.11 0.75
CA ASP A 126 -3.66 -12.60 0.79
C ASP A 126 -2.65 -13.65 1.28
N TYR A 127 -3.11 -14.67 2.01
CA TYR A 127 -2.28 -15.80 2.45
C TYR A 127 -2.51 -17.07 1.63
N LEU A 128 -3.74 -17.26 1.18
CA LEU A 128 -4.13 -18.35 0.30
C LEU A 128 -4.22 -17.80 -1.13
N PRO A 129 -3.80 -18.54 -2.16
CA PRO A 129 -3.70 -18.02 -3.52
C PRO A 129 -5.01 -17.38 -4.00
N ALA A 130 -5.00 -16.06 -4.26
CA ALA A 130 -6.12 -15.32 -4.83
C ALA A 130 -6.31 -15.71 -6.32
N ASN A 131 -6.80 -16.92 -6.57
CA ASN A 131 -6.70 -17.55 -7.88
C ASN A 131 -7.79 -17.16 -8.88
N PHE A 132 -8.91 -16.62 -8.38
CA PHE A 132 -10.03 -16.25 -9.24
C PHE A 132 -10.33 -14.75 -9.15
N VAL A 133 -10.38 -14.13 -7.96
CA VAL A 133 -10.40 -12.66 -7.84
C VAL A 133 -9.09 -12.14 -7.26
N VAL A 134 -8.02 -12.13 -8.07
CA VAL A 134 -6.68 -11.69 -7.64
C VAL A 134 -6.74 -10.31 -6.98
N ALA A 135 -7.49 -9.37 -7.56
CA ALA A 135 -7.60 -7.99 -7.09
C ALA A 135 -8.07 -7.83 -5.63
N PHE A 136 -8.69 -8.86 -5.03
CA PHE A 136 -9.21 -8.80 -3.66
C PHE A 136 -8.13 -8.95 -2.58
N TRP A 137 -6.91 -9.34 -2.93
CA TRP A 137 -5.80 -9.48 -1.98
C TRP A 137 -5.60 -8.18 -1.16
N SER A 138 -5.64 -7.02 -1.82
CA SER A 138 -5.38 -5.73 -1.18
C SER A 138 -6.46 -5.33 -0.18
N LEU A 139 -7.72 -5.70 -0.44
CA LEU A 139 -8.83 -5.53 0.50
C LEU A 139 -8.66 -6.43 1.74
N GLY A 140 -8.15 -7.65 1.55
CA GLY A 140 -7.82 -8.56 2.66
C GLY A 140 -6.71 -8.01 3.56
N VAL A 141 -5.69 -7.39 2.97
CA VAL A 141 -4.62 -6.68 3.72
C VAL A 141 -5.19 -5.48 4.47
N GLU A 142 -6.05 -4.70 3.82
CA GLU A 142 -6.64 -3.49 4.41
C GLU A 142 -7.58 -3.81 5.58
N GLU A 143 -8.41 -4.85 5.51
CA GLU A 143 -9.27 -5.28 6.63
C GLU A 143 -8.44 -5.72 7.86
N LYS A 144 -7.34 -6.46 7.66
CA LYS A 144 -6.43 -6.83 8.76
C LYS A 144 -5.77 -5.59 9.37
N PHE A 145 -5.37 -4.64 8.54
CA PHE A 145 -4.86 -3.37 9.03
C PHE A 145 -5.91 -2.61 9.85
N TYR A 146 -7.17 -2.59 9.42
CA TYR A 146 -8.25 -1.95 10.15
C TYR A 146 -8.45 -2.59 11.53
N LEU A 147 -8.38 -3.92 11.61
CA LEU A 147 -8.46 -4.66 12.86
C LEU A 147 -7.31 -4.32 13.81
N LEU A 148 -6.08 -4.18 13.29
CA LEU A 148 -4.86 -3.97 14.08
C LEU A 148 -4.64 -2.49 14.48
N MET A 149 -5.20 -1.55 13.73
CA MET A 149 -4.96 -0.13 13.92
C MET A 149 -5.31 0.41 15.32
N PRO A 150 -6.44 0.00 15.97
CA PRO A 150 -6.73 0.39 17.34
C PRO A 150 -5.61 0.02 18.33
N PHE A 151 -4.97 -1.13 18.14
CA PHE A 151 -3.88 -1.59 19.01
C PHE A 151 -2.61 -0.76 18.81
N LEU A 152 -2.27 -0.46 17.56
CA LEU A 152 -1.16 0.45 17.25
C LEU A 152 -1.41 1.83 17.86
N MET A 153 -2.63 2.36 17.77
CA MET A 153 -2.98 3.64 18.39
C MET A 153 -2.91 3.60 19.92
N MET A 154 -3.39 2.53 20.56
CA MET A 154 -3.21 2.36 22.01
C MET A 154 -1.74 2.38 22.42
N ALA A 155 -0.88 1.69 21.66
CA ALA A 155 0.56 1.69 21.91
C ALA A 155 1.13 3.11 21.77
N LEU A 156 0.89 3.79 20.65
CA LEU A 156 1.35 5.16 20.43
C LEU A 156 0.82 6.14 21.49
N PHE A 157 -0.39 5.94 21.99
CA PHE A 157 -1.02 6.84 22.95
C PHE A 157 -0.52 6.68 24.38
N ARG A 158 0.13 5.57 24.70
CA ARG A 158 0.81 5.36 25.99
C ARG A 158 2.21 5.99 26.02
N LEU A 159 2.77 6.32 24.86
CA LEU A 159 4.06 6.98 24.77
C LEU A 159 3.91 8.46 25.08
N SER A 160 4.71 8.97 26.02
CA SER A 160 4.71 10.38 26.41
C SER A 160 5.54 11.26 25.46
N ASN A 161 6.53 10.66 24.78
CA ASN A 161 7.42 11.36 23.87
C ASN A 161 7.13 10.99 22.40
N PRO A 162 6.79 11.96 21.53
CA PRO A 162 6.55 11.70 20.12
C PRO A 162 7.69 10.97 19.40
N ARG A 163 8.94 11.17 19.83
CA ARG A 163 10.11 10.46 19.29
C ARG A 163 10.06 8.95 19.52
N GLN A 164 9.53 8.50 20.66
CA GLN A 164 9.35 7.06 20.92
C GLN A 164 8.34 6.46 19.95
N GLY A 165 7.26 7.18 19.64
CA GLY A 165 6.28 6.76 18.64
C GLY A 165 6.86 6.71 17.24
N LEU A 166 7.73 7.67 16.89
CA LEU A 166 8.48 7.65 15.63
C LEU A 166 9.37 6.41 15.54
N VAL A 167 10.14 6.10 16.59
CA VAL A 167 10.97 4.89 16.66
C VAL A 167 10.11 3.64 16.49
N LEU A 168 8.98 3.52 17.20
CA LEU A 168 8.08 2.38 17.07
C LEU A 168 7.58 2.20 15.63
N ILE A 169 7.12 3.27 14.97
CA ILE A 169 6.62 3.20 13.59
C ILE A 169 7.74 2.77 12.64
N LEU A 170 8.94 3.36 12.76
CA LEU A 170 10.09 3.01 11.93
C LEU A 170 10.52 1.56 12.15
N SER A 171 10.54 1.09 13.40
CA SER A 171 10.84 -0.31 13.72
C SER A 171 9.84 -1.27 13.05
N LEU A 172 8.55 -0.93 13.05
CA LEU A 172 7.53 -1.75 12.38
C LEU A 172 7.68 -1.74 10.85
N ILE A 173 8.08 -0.60 10.24
CA ILE A 173 8.35 -0.50 8.79
C ILE A 173 9.56 -1.36 8.37
N CYS A 174 10.54 -1.55 9.25
CA CYS A 174 11.70 -2.39 8.97
C CYS A 174 11.39 -3.89 8.99
N ILE A 175 10.26 -4.35 9.54
CA ILE A 175 9.95 -5.78 9.64
C ILE A 175 9.70 -6.41 8.25
N PRO A 176 8.81 -5.89 7.38
CA PRO A 176 8.54 -6.49 6.07
C PRO A 176 9.77 -6.71 5.17
N PRO A 177 10.69 -5.74 4.96
CA PRO A 177 11.89 -6.00 4.14
C PRO A 177 12.77 -7.11 4.70
N MET A 178 12.88 -7.24 6.03
CA MET A 178 13.63 -8.33 6.66
C MET A 178 12.97 -9.68 6.43
N LEU A 179 11.64 -9.76 6.54
CA LEU A 179 10.87 -10.98 6.25
C LEU A 179 10.96 -11.36 4.77
N ARG A 180 10.91 -10.38 3.85
CA ARG A 180 11.10 -10.61 2.41
C ARG A 180 12.50 -11.12 2.09
N LEU A 181 13.53 -10.54 2.72
CA LEU A 181 14.92 -11.00 2.55
C LEU A 181 15.11 -12.42 3.07
N TRP A 182 14.58 -12.72 4.26
CA TRP A 182 14.60 -14.07 4.81
C TRP A 182 13.88 -15.05 3.89
N GLY A 183 12.66 -14.73 3.45
CA GLY A 183 11.88 -15.56 2.54
C GLY A 183 12.54 -15.76 1.16
N PHE A 184 13.26 -14.75 0.65
CA PHE A 184 14.06 -14.91 -0.57
C PHE A 184 15.07 -16.05 -0.43
N TYR A 185 15.85 -16.07 0.65
CA TYR A 185 16.84 -17.14 0.85
C TYR A 185 16.23 -18.52 1.06
N GLN A 186 15.01 -18.61 1.56
CA GLN A 186 14.29 -19.88 1.70
C GLN A 186 13.74 -20.41 0.37
N TRP A 187 13.28 -19.53 -0.52
CA TRP A 187 12.49 -19.92 -1.70
C TRP A 187 13.08 -19.48 -3.05
N GLN A 188 14.30 -18.95 -3.08
CA GLN A 188 14.93 -18.42 -4.30
C GLN A 188 14.92 -19.40 -5.49
N ALA A 189 15.08 -20.71 -5.24
CA ALA A 189 15.10 -21.72 -6.29
C ALA A 189 13.76 -21.88 -7.04
N GLN A 190 12.66 -21.42 -6.45
CA GLN A 190 11.28 -21.53 -6.98
C GLN A 190 10.69 -20.15 -7.27
N LEU A 191 11.49 -19.09 -7.18
CA LEU A 191 11.01 -17.73 -7.23
C LEU A 191 10.87 -17.25 -8.67
N ASN A 192 9.65 -16.88 -9.04
CA ASN A 192 9.31 -16.12 -10.23
C ASN A 192 8.35 -15.00 -9.83
N HIS A 193 7.98 -14.09 -10.74
CA HIS A 193 7.11 -12.95 -10.39
C HIS A 193 5.74 -13.36 -9.82
N THR A 194 5.21 -14.53 -10.20
CA THR A 194 3.94 -15.04 -9.68
C THR A 194 4.11 -15.54 -8.25
N THR A 195 5.12 -16.38 -7.97
CA THR A 195 5.37 -16.89 -6.61
C THR A 195 5.86 -15.79 -5.68
N TYR A 196 6.66 -14.84 -6.18
CA TYR A 196 7.01 -13.61 -5.45
C TYR A 196 5.76 -12.84 -5.02
N PHE A 197 4.81 -12.63 -5.94
CA PHE A 197 3.56 -11.96 -5.62
C PHE A 197 2.79 -12.68 -4.50
N PHE A 198 2.62 -14.00 -4.59
CA PHE A 198 1.82 -14.75 -3.62
C PHE A 198 2.51 -14.97 -2.27
N TRP A 199 3.84 -15.11 -2.23
CA TRP A 199 4.55 -15.53 -1.01
C TRP A 199 5.27 -14.38 -0.30
N LEU A 200 5.81 -13.43 -1.06
CA LEU A 200 6.70 -12.40 -0.52
C LEU A 200 6.16 -10.99 -0.70
N ARG A 201 5.01 -10.82 -1.37
CA ARG A 201 4.39 -9.52 -1.57
C ARG A 201 3.01 -9.45 -0.94
N SER A 202 2.04 -10.20 -1.47
CA SER A 202 0.63 -10.07 -1.11
C SER A 202 0.28 -10.36 0.36
N PRO A 203 0.94 -11.29 1.09
CA PRO A 203 0.58 -11.54 2.48
C PRO A 203 0.68 -10.28 3.34
N PHE A 204 -0.27 -10.10 4.26
CA PHE A 204 -0.36 -8.89 5.08
C PHE A 204 0.97 -8.46 5.72
N HIS A 205 1.69 -9.39 6.35
CA HIS A 205 2.95 -9.09 7.04
C HIS A 205 4.10 -8.71 6.08
N MET A 206 3.98 -9.01 4.78
CA MET A 206 4.93 -8.65 3.74
C MET A 206 4.60 -7.30 3.06
N SER A 207 3.36 -6.82 3.20
CA SER A 207 2.83 -5.61 2.54
C SER A 207 2.46 -4.45 3.48
N VAL A 208 2.49 -4.68 4.79
CA VAL A 208 2.06 -3.69 5.78
C VAL A 208 2.97 -2.47 5.85
N ASP A 209 4.18 -2.53 5.28
CA ASP A 209 5.13 -1.41 5.18
C ASP A 209 4.54 -0.20 4.44
N SER A 210 3.80 -0.40 3.34
CA SER A 210 3.13 0.70 2.63
C SER A 210 2.05 1.38 3.49
N LEU A 211 1.25 0.60 4.23
CA LEU A 211 0.25 1.14 5.16
C LEU A 211 0.92 1.91 6.31
N LEU A 212 1.96 1.34 6.92
CA LEU A 212 2.74 1.97 7.99
C LEU A 212 3.48 3.21 7.52
N SER A 213 3.90 3.28 6.26
CA SER A 213 4.45 4.50 5.67
C SER A 213 3.40 5.63 5.63
N GLY A 214 2.15 5.30 5.36
CA GLY A 214 1.01 6.20 5.55
C GLY A 214 0.83 6.65 7.01
N VAL A 215 0.93 5.72 7.96
CA VAL A 215 0.90 6.02 9.42
C VAL A 215 2.02 7.01 9.76
N LEU A 216 3.24 6.78 9.26
CA LEU A 216 4.40 7.64 9.46
C LEU A 216 4.14 9.05 8.94
N VAL A 217 3.61 9.20 7.72
CA VAL A 217 3.29 10.53 7.16
C VAL A 217 2.28 11.27 8.04
N ALA A 218 1.19 10.60 8.45
CA ALA A 218 0.19 11.21 9.31
C ALA A 218 0.77 11.61 10.68
N TYR A 219 1.63 10.77 11.24
CA TYR A 219 2.29 11.01 12.52
C TYR A 219 3.24 12.20 12.44
N LEU A 220 4.12 12.25 11.43
CA LEU A 220 5.05 13.36 11.20
C LEU A 220 4.29 14.68 10.99
N CYS A 221 3.22 14.69 10.20
CA CYS A 221 2.41 15.90 10.00
C CYS A 221 1.73 16.37 11.29
N ASN A 222 1.31 15.45 12.16
CA ASN A 222 0.60 15.78 13.39
C ASN A 222 1.51 16.21 14.56
N PHE A 223 2.77 15.73 14.59
CA PHE A 223 3.75 16.00 15.64
C PHE A 223 4.98 16.78 15.14
N LYS A 224 4.82 17.54 14.05
CA LYS A 224 5.93 18.25 13.37
C LYS A 224 6.66 19.22 14.30
N GLU A 225 5.95 19.90 15.19
CA GLU A 225 6.52 20.89 16.11
C GLU A 225 7.33 20.21 17.21
N GLU A 226 6.78 19.18 17.84
CA GLU A 226 7.45 18.43 18.91
C GLU A 226 8.68 17.65 18.40
N LEU A 227 8.68 17.30 17.11
CA LEU A 227 9.80 16.64 16.44
C LEU A 227 10.86 17.64 15.92
N GLY A 228 10.65 18.95 16.06
CA GLY A 228 11.57 19.99 15.58
C GLY A 228 11.64 20.08 14.05
N TRP A 229 10.57 19.71 13.35
CA TRP A 229 10.53 19.70 11.90
C TRP A 229 10.43 21.13 11.32
N PRO A 230 11.30 21.52 10.37
CA PRO A 230 11.28 22.86 9.81
C PRO A 230 10.05 23.07 8.92
N ALA A 231 9.11 23.92 9.35
CA ALA A 231 7.91 24.31 8.60
C ALA A 231 8.20 25.29 7.42
N ARG A 232 9.31 25.09 6.71
CA ARG A 232 9.72 25.97 5.61
C ARG A 232 9.02 25.57 4.30
N PRO A 233 8.39 26.51 3.57
CA PRO A 233 7.71 26.21 2.31
C PRO A 233 8.61 25.52 1.27
N ASN A 234 9.89 25.89 1.21
CA ASN A 234 10.85 25.27 0.28
C ASN A 234 11.11 23.79 0.60
N VAL A 235 11.10 23.41 1.88
CA VAL A 235 11.24 22.00 2.30
C VAL A 235 10.00 21.21 1.85
N GLN A 236 8.81 21.76 2.06
CA GLN A 236 7.54 21.12 1.67
C GLN A 236 7.44 20.92 0.15
N LYS A 237 7.82 21.93 -0.64
CA LYS A 237 7.92 21.83 -2.11
C LYS A 237 8.97 20.79 -2.52
N GLY A 238 10.11 20.77 -1.84
CA GLY A 238 11.18 19.78 -2.05
C GLY A 238 10.68 18.35 -1.84
N LEU A 239 9.98 18.07 -0.74
CA LEU A 239 9.36 16.76 -0.48
C LEU A 239 8.37 16.37 -1.59
N TYR A 240 7.48 17.28 -1.97
CA TYR A 240 6.49 17.03 -3.02
C TYR A 240 7.16 16.65 -4.35
N TRP A 241 8.08 17.49 -4.84
CA TRP A 241 8.73 17.29 -6.14
C TRP A 241 9.70 16.10 -6.13
N SER A 242 10.48 15.92 -5.07
CA SER A 242 11.36 14.75 -4.94
C SER A 242 10.57 13.44 -4.90
N GLY A 243 9.45 13.38 -4.18
CA GLY A 243 8.56 12.23 -4.16
C GLY A 243 7.91 11.97 -5.52
N LEU A 244 7.42 13.03 -6.18
CA LEU A 244 6.79 12.92 -7.50
C LEU A 244 7.78 12.46 -8.58
N VAL A 245 8.98 13.06 -8.63
CA VAL A 245 10.03 12.69 -9.57
C VAL A 245 10.54 11.28 -9.27
N GLY A 246 10.84 10.97 -8.01
CA GLY A 246 11.32 9.63 -7.61
C GLY A 246 10.31 8.53 -7.93
N SER A 247 9.02 8.75 -7.65
CA SER A 247 7.98 7.79 -8.00
C SER A 247 7.81 7.63 -9.51
N THR A 248 7.81 8.73 -10.27
CA THR A 248 7.75 8.67 -11.74
C THR A 248 8.94 7.91 -12.33
N LEU A 249 10.15 8.18 -11.84
CA LEU A 249 11.36 7.48 -12.28
C LEU A 249 11.31 5.98 -11.96
N LEU A 250 10.87 5.60 -10.76
CA LEU A 250 10.73 4.19 -10.39
C LEU A 250 9.67 3.50 -11.26
N LEU A 251 8.52 4.13 -11.48
CA LEU A 251 7.47 3.61 -12.35
C LEU A 251 7.92 3.47 -13.81
N GLY A 252 8.71 4.41 -14.33
CA GLY A 252 9.28 4.33 -15.67
C GLY A 252 10.45 3.35 -15.79
N SER A 253 11.00 2.87 -14.67
CA SER A 253 12.17 2.00 -14.64
C SER A 253 11.84 0.51 -14.74
N THR A 254 12.77 -0.25 -15.31
CA THR A 254 12.71 -1.72 -15.35
C THR A 254 13.03 -2.38 -14.01
N VAL A 255 13.51 -1.63 -13.01
CA VAL A 255 13.89 -2.12 -11.67
C VAL A 255 12.74 -2.86 -10.98
N LEU A 256 11.50 -2.45 -11.26
CA LEU A 256 10.29 -3.03 -10.70
C LEU A 256 9.86 -4.36 -11.34
N VAL A 257 10.35 -4.66 -12.56
CA VAL A 257 9.84 -5.77 -13.40
C VAL A 257 10.93 -6.77 -13.80
N LYS A 258 12.21 -6.38 -13.77
CA LYS A 258 13.28 -7.15 -14.41
C LYS A 258 13.73 -8.39 -13.60
N ASP A 259 14.59 -8.21 -12.60
CA ASP A 259 15.26 -9.31 -11.91
C ASP A 259 14.85 -9.37 -10.44
N LEU A 260 14.48 -10.56 -9.98
CA LEU A 260 14.23 -10.86 -8.57
C LEU A 260 15.56 -11.21 -7.90
N THR A 261 16.21 -10.18 -7.36
CA THR A 261 17.42 -10.25 -6.54
C THR A 261 17.07 -10.12 -5.06
N PRO A 262 17.96 -10.50 -4.12
CA PRO A 262 17.68 -10.32 -2.69
C PRO A 262 17.33 -8.87 -2.34
N LEU A 263 18.04 -7.90 -2.93
CA LEU A 263 17.82 -6.48 -2.69
C LEU A 263 16.52 -5.98 -3.31
N SER A 264 16.20 -6.40 -4.54
CA SER A 264 14.96 -5.96 -5.19
C SER A 264 13.72 -6.53 -4.52
N VAL A 265 13.77 -7.79 -4.06
CA VAL A 265 12.68 -8.41 -3.30
C VAL A 265 12.51 -7.77 -1.93
N ALA A 266 13.60 -7.47 -1.23
CA ALA A 266 13.52 -6.88 0.10
C ALA A 266 13.10 -5.41 0.08
N PHE A 267 13.76 -4.57 -0.74
CA PHE A 267 13.76 -3.11 -0.55
C PHE A 267 13.06 -2.32 -1.65
N THR A 268 12.83 -2.89 -2.84
CA THR A 268 12.14 -2.15 -3.92
C THR A 268 10.74 -1.66 -3.50
N PRO A 269 9.89 -2.47 -2.83
CA PRO A 269 8.60 -1.96 -2.34
C PRO A 269 8.76 -0.83 -1.31
N ASN A 270 9.77 -0.88 -0.44
CA ASN A 270 10.05 0.21 0.50
C ASN A 270 10.52 1.49 -0.20
N ALA A 271 11.37 1.38 -1.22
CA ALA A 271 11.84 2.53 -1.99
C ALA A 271 10.67 3.25 -2.68
N LEU A 272 9.77 2.47 -3.28
CA LEU A 272 8.53 3.00 -3.86
C LEU A 272 7.65 3.65 -2.79
N ALA A 273 7.43 2.97 -1.66
CA ALA A 273 6.63 3.50 -0.56
C ALA A 273 7.21 4.79 0.03
N PHE A 274 8.54 4.90 0.09
CA PHE A 274 9.25 6.11 0.50
C PHE A 274 8.98 7.27 -0.46
N CYS A 275 9.15 7.08 -1.77
CA CYS A 275 8.86 8.12 -2.76
C CYS A 275 7.40 8.59 -2.71
N PHE A 276 6.44 7.66 -2.63
CA PHE A 276 5.03 8.01 -2.47
C PHE A 276 4.75 8.72 -1.14
N SER A 277 5.43 8.35 -0.06
CA SER A 277 5.28 9.01 1.24
C SER A 277 5.77 10.46 1.20
N LEU A 278 6.91 10.73 0.55
CA LEU A 278 7.40 12.10 0.33
C LEU A 278 6.40 12.92 -0.48
N PHE A 279 5.87 12.34 -1.56
CA PHE A 279 4.86 12.99 -2.40
C PHE A 279 3.60 13.33 -1.61
N VAL A 280 3.03 12.36 -0.88
CA VAL A 280 1.82 12.55 -0.06
C VAL A 280 2.07 13.55 1.06
N MET A 281 3.21 13.45 1.76
CA MET A 281 3.59 14.38 2.82
C MET A 281 3.71 15.81 2.30
N GLY A 282 4.44 16.01 1.20
CA GLY A 282 4.59 17.31 0.55
C GLY A 282 3.23 17.88 0.13
N ALA A 283 2.36 17.07 -0.47
CA ALA A 283 1.03 17.49 -0.89
C ALA A 283 0.18 17.97 0.31
N VAL A 284 0.19 17.20 1.41
CA VAL A 284 -0.54 17.55 2.64
C VAL A 284 -0.01 18.84 3.26
N LEU A 285 1.31 18.97 3.42
CA LEU A 285 1.93 20.13 4.07
C LEU A 285 1.78 21.43 3.27
N LEU A 286 1.74 21.34 1.93
CA LEU A 286 1.51 22.52 1.08
C LEU A 286 0.07 23.06 1.18
N ARG A 287 -0.89 22.23 1.63
CA ARG A 287 -2.29 22.62 1.78
C ARG A 287 -2.58 23.29 3.13
N ASP A 288 -1.90 22.84 4.19
CA ASP A 288 -1.98 23.44 5.53
C ASP A 288 -0.75 24.35 5.73
N PRO A 289 -0.71 25.55 5.12
CA PRO A 289 0.39 26.47 5.38
C PRO A 289 0.48 26.71 6.89
N PRO A 290 1.69 26.88 7.45
CA PRO A 290 1.81 27.34 8.83
C PRO A 290 0.92 28.58 8.98
N SER A 291 0.04 28.57 9.98
CA SER A 291 -0.75 29.74 10.36
C SER A 291 0.18 30.93 10.38
N ARG A 292 -0.04 31.88 9.48
CA ARG A 292 0.63 33.17 9.49
C ARG A 292 0.08 33.94 10.68
N ASP A 293 0.56 33.62 11.86
CA ASP A 293 0.44 34.44 13.06
C ASP A 293 1.82 34.43 13.73
N LEU A 294 2.64 35.39 13.29
CA LEU A 294 3.48 36.31 14.07
C LEU A 294 4.17 37.27 13.09
#